data_AF-A0A261GIL5-F1
#
_entry.id   AF-A0A261GIL5-F1
#
_cell.length_a   1.000
_cell.length_b   1.000
_cell.length_c   1.000
_cell.angle_alpha   90.00
_cell.angle_beta   90.00
_cell.angle_gamma   90.00
#
_symmetry.space_group_name_H-M   'P 1'
#
loop_
_entity.id
_entity.type
_entity.pdbx_description
1 polymer ?
#
loop_
_entity_poly.entity_id
_entity_poly.type
_entity_poly.pdbx_seq_one_letter_code
_entity_poly.pdbx_strand_id
1 'polypeptide(L)'
;MKKFFLAVLLAVGALAPTMSYAKGVPLFFQTGDELFEIDGAPTFEDGYSVGYACQRFALLGADVWTWDCDLMAINVEEFSAGDLDDEYKAELSQQYSLSDRKRNPWNHYGIFALSALFIGGAVLKTRK
;
A
#
# COMPACT_ATOMS: atom_id res chain seq x y z
N MET A 1 -9.88 20.21 22.74
CA MET A 1 -10.47 19.50 21.57
C MET A 1 -9.88 19.94 20.24
N LYS A 2 -10.03 21.19 19.78
CA LYS A 2 -9.47 21.64 18.48
C LYS A 2 -7.95 21.40 18.33
N LYS A 3 -7.17 21.65 19.40
CA LYS A 3 -5.72 21.46 19.40
C LYS A 3 -5.28 19.98 19.32
N PHE A 4 -6.06 19.07 19.89
CA PHE A 4 -5.77 17.63 19.85
C PHE A 4 -6.10 17.04 18.47
N PHE A 5 -7.23 17.47 17.90
CA PHE A 5 -7.61 17.12 16.53
C PHE A 5 -6.58 17.62 15.51
N LEU A 6 -6.07 18.85 15.70
CA LEU A 6 -5.02 19.43 14.86
C LEU A 6 -3.69 18.66 14.98
N ALA A 7 -3.32 18.24 16.19
CA ALA A 7 -2.11 17.46 16.42
C ALA A 7 -2.18 16.06 15.78
N VAL A 8 -3.34 15.40 15.86
CA VAL A 8 -3.57 14.11 15.18
C VAL A 8 -3.55 14.27 13.67
N LEU A 9 -4.17 15.32 13.12
CA LEU A 9 -4.10 15.64 11.69
C LEU A 9 -2.68 15.92 11.20
N LEU A 10 -1.87 16.63 12.00
CA LEU A 10 -0.47 16.90 11.69
C LEU A 10 0.39 15.63 11.77
N ALA A 11 0.14 14.75 12.74
CA ALA A 11 0.84 13.46 12.85
C ALA A 11 0.50 12.52 11.69
N VAL A 12 -0.77 12.48 11.25
CA VAL A 12 -1.20 11.70 10.08
C VAL A 12 -0.63 12.29 8.79
N GLY A 13 -0.56 13.62 8.66
CA GLY A 13 0.06 14.29 7.52
C GLY A 13 1.57 14.06 7.42
N ALA A 14 2.27 13.90 8.56
CA ALA A 14 3.70 13.58 8.59
C ALA A 14 4.00 12.10 8.28
N LEU A 15 2.99 11.22 8.41
CA LEU A 15 3.08 9.80 8.07
C LEU A 15 2.51 9.49 6.68
N ALA A 16 1.98 10.49 5.97
CA ALA A 16 1.49 10.32 4.61
C ALA A 16 2.69 10.00 3.70
N PRO A 17 2.74 8.82 3.07
CA PRO A 17 3.83 8.50 2.15
C PRO A 17 3.83 9.52 1.01
N THR A 18 5.02 10.03 0.68
CA THR A 18 5.22 10.82 -0.53
C THR A 18 5.01 9.89 -1.72
N MET A 19 4.06 10.29 -2.56
CA MET A 19 3.82 9.75 -3.91
C MET A 19 3.12 8.40 -3.99
N SER A 20 1.83 8.44 -4.34
CA SER A 20 1.28 7.47 -5.28
C SER A 20 0.97 8.24 -6.56
N TYR A 21 1.76 7.98 -7.59
CA TYR A 21 1.68 8.62 -8.91
C TYR A 21 0.48 8.10 -9.72
N ALA A 22 -0.72 8.12 -9.16
CA ALA A 22 -1.94 7.96 -9.93
C ALA A 22 -2.26 9.30 -10.62
N LYS A 23 -1.80 9.47 -11.86
CA LYS A 23 -2.02 10.68 -12.68
C LYS A 23 -3.54 10.92 -12.83
N GLY A 24 -4.07 11.92 -12.14
CA GLY A 24 -5.45 12.39 -12.31
C GLY A 24 -6.48 11.95 -11.25
N VAL A 25 -6.09 11.19 -10.23
CA VAL A 25 -6.99 10.85 -9.10
C VAL A 25 -6.81 11.89 -7.99
N PRO A 26 -7.90 12.45 -7.41
CA PRO A 26 -7.78 13.42 -6.31
C PRO A 26 -6.87 12.88 -5.21
N LEU A 27 -6.02 13.72 -4.61
CA LEU A 27 -5.04 13.40 -3.54
C LEU A 27 -5.56 12.50 -2.38
N PHE A 28 -6.88 12.36 -2.27
CA PHE A 28 -7.57 11.55 -1.28
C PHE A 28 -7.84 10.11 -1.72
N PHE A 29 -8.05 9.85 -3.01
CA PHE A 29 -8.31 8.52 -3.54
C PHE A 29 -7.13 8.11 -4.43
N GLN A 30 -6.66 6.88 -4.32
CA GLN A 30 -5.64 6.35 -5.21
C GLN A 30 -6.14 5.03 -5.77
N THR A 31 -6.20 4.94 -7.09
CA THR A 31 -6.48 3.71 -7.83
C THR A 31 -5.39 3.51 -8.86
N GLY A 32 -4.90 2.28 -8.98
CA GLY A 32 -3.88 1.94 -9.96
C GLY A 32 -3.02 0.78 -9.50
N ASP A 33 -1.91 0.60 -10.18
CA ASP A 33 -0.94 -0.43 -9.85
C ASP A 33 -0.14 -0.06 -8.59
N GLU A 34 0.29 -1.07 -7.86
CA GLU A 34 1.16 -0.96 -6.70
C GLU A 34 2.09 -2.16 -6.70
N LEU A 35 3.35 -1.90 -6.37
CA LEU A 35 4.40 -2.91 -6.35
C LEU A 35 4.75 -3.22 -4.89
N PHE A 36 4.69 -4.50 -4.55
CA PHE A 36 4.99 -4.97 -3.20
C PHE A 36 6.19 -5.92 -3.23
N GLU A 37 7.29 -5.51 -2.61
CA GLU A 37 8.46 -6.36 -2.40
C GLU A 37 8.13 -7.53 -1.46
N ILE A 38 8.89 -8.61 -1.56
CA ILE A 38 8.84 -9.73 -0.63
C ILE A 38 10.17 -9.76 0.13
N ASP A 39 10.13 -9.79 1.46
CA ASP A 39 11.35 -9.84 2.25
C ASP A 39 12.06 -11.20 2.07
N GLY A 40 13.35 -11.17 1.74
CA GLY A 40 14.14 -12.39 1.51
C GLY A 40 13.91 -13.06 0.17
N ALA A 41 13.21 -12.40 -0.77
CA ALA A 41 13.12 -12.81 -2.15
C ALA A 41 14.47 -12.68 -2.89
N PRO A 42 14.71 -13.47 -3.96
CA PRO A 42 15.83 -13.27 -4.86
C PRO A 42 15.80 -11.87 -5.48
N THR A 43 16.98 -11.27 -5.59
CA THR A 43 17.23 -10.02 -6.31
C THR A 43 17.89 -10.34 -7.65
N PHE A 44 17.44 -9.66 -8.70
CA PHE A 44 17.99 -9.73 -10.05
C PHE A 44 18.95 -8.57 -10.31
N GLU A 45 19.52 -8.52 -11.52
CA GLU A 45 20.29 -7.38 -11.99
C GLU A 45 19.42 -6.10 -12.09
N ASP A 46 20.06 -4.94 -12.19
CA ASP A 46 19.41 -3.63 -12.39
C ASP A 46 18.35 -3.24 -11.33
N GLY A 47 18.48 -3.77 -10.10
CA GLY A 47 17.63 -3.40 -8.97
C GLY A 47 16.25 -4.06 -8.96
N TYR A 48 16.01 -5.05 -9.82
CA TYR A 48 14.79 -5.85 -9.78
C TYR A 48 14.82 -6.88 -8.65
N SER A 49 13.67 -7.19 -8.08
CA SER A 49 13.49 -8.26 -7.08
C SER A 49 12.17 -8.98 -7.30
N VAL A 50 12.03 -10.20 -6.78
CA VAL A 50 10.73 -10.88 -6.84
C VAL A 50 9.74 -10.17 -5.91
N GLY A 51 8.57 -9.82 -6.46
CA GLY A 51 7.51 -9.17 -5.72
C GLY A 51 6.15 -9.31 -6.38
N TYR A 52 5.14 -8.71 -5.77
CA TYR A 52 3.78 -8.71 -6.29
C TYR A 52 3.43 -7.38 -6.93
N ALA A 53 3.03 -7.39 -8.19
CA ALA A 53 2.33 -6.27 -8.80
C ALA A 53 0.83 -6.47 -8.60
N CYS A 54 0.14 -5.53 -7.96
CA CYS A 54 -1.29 -5.60 -7.69
C CYS A 54 -1.99 -4.35 -8.16
N GLN A 55 -3.27 -4.47 -8.52
CA GLN A 55 -4.17 -3.33 -8.52
C GLN A 55 -4.59 -2.99 -7.10
N ARG A 56 -4.75 -1.70 -6.81
CA ARG A 56 -5.20 -1.24 -5.51
C ARG A 56 -6.21 -0.11 -5.56
N PHE A 57 -6.94 0.00 -4.46
CA PHE A 57 -7.76 1.13 -4.10
C PHE A 57 -7.37 1.59 -2.69
N ALA A 58 -6.98 2.85 -2.57
CA ALA A 58 -6.57 3.46 -1.32
C ALA A 58 -7.25 4.80 -1.07
N LEU A 59 -7.35 5.13 0.21
CA LEU A 59 -7.85 6.39 0.72
C LEU A 59 -6.74 7.02 1.57
N LEU A 60 -6.28 8.22 1.20
CA LEU A 60 -5.17 8.93 1.86
C LEU A 60 -3.90 8.05 1.95
N GLY A 61 -3.62 7.25 0.94
CA GLY A 61 -2.49 6.32 0.91
C GLY A 61 -2.65 5.07 1.80
N ALA A 62 -3.76 4.94 2.53
CA ALA A 62 -4.11 3.72 3.24
C ALA A 62 -4.93 2.81 2.31
N ASP A 63 -4.49 1.58 2.10
CA ASP A 63 -5.19 0.65 1.23
C ASP A 63 -6.51 0.23 1.84
N VAL A 64 -7.56 0.35 1.03
CA VAL A 64 -8.87 -0.21 1.32
C VAL A 64 -8.92 -1.63 0.78
N TRP A 65 -8.41 -1.85 -0.43
CA TRP A 65 -8.45 -3.14 -1.11
C TRP A 65 -7.33 -3.30 -2.14
N THR A 66 -6.84 -4.52 -2.32
CA THR A 66 -5.86 -4.91 -3.35
C THR A 66 -6.38 -6.14 -4.08
N TRP A 67 -6.30 -6.18 -5.41
CA TRP A 67 -6.77 -7.29 -6.25
C TRP A 67 -5.87 -7.45 -7.48
N ASP A 68 -6.14 -8.47 -8.29
CA ASP A 68 -5.37 -8.81 -9.51
C ASP A 68 -3.86 -8.78 -9.26
N CYS A 69 -3.45 -9.48 -8.19
CA CYS A 69 -2.05 -9.54 -7.78
C CYS A 69 -1.34 -10.65 -8.53
N ASP A 70 -0.21 -10.30 -9.14
CA ASP A 70 0.63 -11.23 -9.86
C ASP A 70 2.08 -11.20 -9.39
N LEU A 71 2.72 -12.37 -9.40
CA LEU A 71 4.12 -12.53 -8.98
C LEU A 71 5.02 -12.19 -10.17
N MET A 72 5.83 -11.14 -10.01
CA MET A 72 6.60 -10.52 -11.09
C MET A 72 8.01 -10.13 -10.60
N ALA A 73 8.91 -9.83 -11.53
CA ALA A 73 10.14 -9.11 -11.22
C ALA A 73 9.79 -7.61 -11.11
N ILE A 74 9.97 -7.01 -9.94
CA ILE A 74 9.59 -5.61 -9.69
C ILE A 74 10.83 -4.77 -9.35
N ASN A 75 10.80 -3.50 -9.77
CA ASN A 75 11.73 -2.47 -9.30
C ASN A 75 10.90 -1.33 -8.72
N VAL A 76 10.93 -1.17 -7.39
CA VAL A 76 10.12 -0.17 -6.68
C VAL A 76 10.67 1.24 -6.88
N GLU A 77 11.98 1.40 -7.07
CA GLU A 77 12.61 2.72 -7.28
C GLU A 77 12.22 3.31 -8.63
N GLU A 78 12.18 2.47 -9.68
CA GLU A 78 11.78 2.87 -11.03
C GLU A 78 10.27 2.71 -11.29
N PHE A 79 9.54 2.10 -10.33
CA PHE A 79 8.12 1.76 -10.44
C PHE A 79 7.83 0.96 -11.72
N SER A 80 8.60 -0.10 -11.94
CA SER A 80 8.49 -0.98 -13.11
C SER A 80 8.31 -2.44 -12.70
N ALA A 81 7.67 -3.21 -13.58
CA ALA A 81 7.50 -4.65 -13.42
C ALA A 81 7.80 -5.36 -14.75
N GLY A 82 8.38 -6.55 -14.65
CA GLY A 82 8.65 -7.45 -15.76
C GLY A 82 8.11 -8.84 -15.47
N ASP A 83 7.67 -9.53 -16.52
CA ASP A 83 7.17 -10.90 -16.41
C ASP A 83 8.30 -11.85 -16.02
N LEU A 84 7.97 -12.79 -15.12
CA LEU A 84 8.80 -13.96 -14.85
C LEU A 84 8.39 -15.08 -15.81
N ASP A 85 9.33 -15.97 -16.14
CA ASP A 85 8.97 -17.17 -16.89
C ASP A 85 8.00 -18.06 -16.08
N ASP A 86 7.09 -18.75 -16.77
CA ASP A 86 6.00 -19.48 -16.14
C ASP A 86 6.49 -20.61 -15.21
N GLU A 87 7.62 -21.25 -15.53
CA GLU A 87 8.18 -22.35 -14.76
C GLU A 87 8.76 -21.83 -13.42
N TYR A 88 9.53 -20.76 -13.48
CA TYR A 88 10.12 -20.12 -12.32
C TYR A 88 9.08 -19.43 -11.44
N LYS A 89 8.07 -18.80 -12.06
CA LYS A 89 6.92 -18.25 -11.35
C LYS A 89 6.14 -19.33 -10.59
N ALA A 90 5.95 -20.51 -11.19
CA ALA A 90 5.31 -21.64 -10.53
C ALA A 90 6.12 -22.14 -9.32
N GLU A 91 7.46 -22.16 -9.41
CA GLU A 91 8.32 -22.49 -8.28
C GLU A 91 8.23 -21.44 -7.16
N LEU A 92 8.38 -20.15 -7.50
CA LEU A 92 8.36 -19.06 -6.54
C LEU A 92 7.00 -18.92 -5.85
N SER A 93 5.88 -19.18 -6.55
CA SER A 93 4.54 -19.12 -5.97
C SER A 93 4.31 -20.14 -4.85
N GLN A 94 5.09 -21.23 -4.80
CA GLN A 94 5.05 -22.20 -3.71
C GLN A 94 5.83 -21.74 -2.48
N GLN A 95 6.82 -20.87 -2.68
CA GLN A 95 7.71 -20.38 -1.63
C GLN A 95 7.23 -19.04 -1.05
N TYR A 96 6.70 -18.17 -1.90
CA TYR A 96 6.32 -16.81 -1.57
C TYR A 96 4.84 -16.59 -1.88
N SER A 97 4.03 -16.60 -0.84
CA SER A 97 2.61 -16.34 -0.91
C SER A 97 2.30 -14.85 -0.97
N LEU A 98 1.08 -14.50 -1.35
CA LEU A 98 0.62 -13.10 -1.36
C LEU A 98 0.70 -12.43 0.03
N SER A 99 0.65 -13.21 1.11
CA SER A 99 0.80 -12.68 2.48
C SER A 99 2.22 -12.26 2.84
N ASP A 100 3.23 -12.74 2.10
CA ASP A 100 4.64 -12.45 2.37
C ASP A 100 5.08 -11.09 1.79
N ARG A 101 4.17 -10.44 1.06
CA ARG A 101 4.41 -9.10 0.52
C ARG A 101 4.55 -8.09 1.65
N LYS A 102 5.56 -7.25 1.53
CA LYS A 102 5.86 -6.16 2.44
C LYS A 102 4.87 -5.02 2.23
N ARG A 103 4.28 -4.56 3.33
CA ARG A 103 3.37 -3.42 3.32
C ARG A 103 3.82 -2.38 4.33
N ASN A 104 3.83 -1.12 3.91
CA ASN A 104 4.00 -0.02 4.85
C ASN A 104 2.87 -0.10 5.92
N PRO A 105 3.17 0.08 7.23
CA PRO A 105 2.15 0.07 8.27
C PRO A 105 0.95 1.00 8.02
N TRP A 106 1.17 2.18 7.42
CA TRP A 106 0.08 3.08 7.06
C TRP A 106 -0.76 2.53 5.90
N ASN A 107 -0.10 1.98 4.88
CA ASN A 107 -0.79 1.32 3.77
C ASN A 107 -1.67 0.17 4.29
N HIS A 108 -1.16 -0.65 5.21
CA HIS A 108 -1.88 -1.82 5.72
C HIS A 108 -2.98 -1.49 6.75
N TYR A 109 -2.71 -0.58 7.69
CA TYR A 109 -3.60 -0.33 8.84
C TYR A 109 -4.28 1.05 8.84
N GLY A 110 -3.90 1.94 7.92
CA GLY A 110 -4.39 3.33 7.92
C GLY A 110 -5.91 3.42 7.79
N ILE A 111 -6.56 2.50 7.08
CA ILE A 111 -8.03 2.50 6.94
C ILE A 111 -8.75 2.25 8.26
N PHE A 112 -8.18 1.42 9.14
CA PHE A 112 -8.70 1.20 10.49
C PHE A 112 -8.53 2.45 11.35
N ALA A 113 -7.38 3.12 11.24
CA ALA A 113 -7.13 4.38 11.93
C ALA A 113 -8.12 5.48 11.49
N LEU A 114 -8.33 5.62 10.17
CA LEU A 114 -9.32 6.55 9.62
C LEU A 114 -10.75 6.24 10.09
N SER A 115 -11.12 4.95 10.08
CA SER A 115 -12.44 4.50 10.55
C SER A 115 -12.65 4.80 12.03
N ALA A 116 -11.65 4.54 12.88
CA ALA A 116 -11.69 4.85 14.30
C ALA A 116 -11.84 6.35 14.57
N LEU A 117 -11.15 7.21 13.80
CA LEU A 117 -11.28 8.66 13.90
C LEU A 117 -12.68 9.14 13.52
N PHE A 118 -13.26 8.59 12.45
CA PHE A 118 -14.59 8.98 11.99
C PHE A 118 -15.68 8.55 12.97
N ILE A 119 -15.67 7.28 13.40
CA ILE A 119 -16.63 6.73 14.36
C ILE A 119 -16.49 7.43 15.72
N GLY A 120 -15.26 7.54 16.24
CA GLY A 120 -14.98 8.23 17.50
C GLY A 120 -15.42 9.69 17.48
N GLY A 121 -15.17 10.40 16.38
CA GLY A 121 -15.62 11.77 16.17
C GLY A 121 -17.14 11.90 16.14
N ALA A 122 -17.83 10.99 15.44
CA ALA A 122 -19.29 10.95 15.37
C ALA A 122 -19.93 10.73 16.75
N VAL A 123 -19.43 9.74 17.52
CA VAL A 123 -19.91 9.43 18.88
C VAL A 123 -19.72 10.63 19.81
N LEU A 124 -18.55 11.27 19.78
CA LEU A 124 -18.27 12.46 20.59
C LEU A 124 -19.15 13.66 20.21
N LYS A 125 -19.52 13.80 18.94
CA LYS A 125 -20.44 14.84 18.46
C LYS A 125 -21.87 14.60 18.92
N THR A 126 -22.33 13.35 18.95
CA THR A 126 -23.68 13.01 19.43
C THR A 126 -23.86 13.09 20.95
N ARG A 127 -22.76 13.11 21.71
CA ARG A 127 -22.78 13.25 23.19
C ARG A 127 -22.69 14.69 23.68
N LYS A 128 -22.60 15.66 22.78
CA LYS A 128 -22.67 17.09 23.06
C LYS A 128 -24.00 17.66 22.59
#